data_AF-A0A5M3XBU6-F1
#
_entry.id   AF-A0A5M3XBU6-F1
#
_cell.length_a   1.000
_cell.length_b   1.000
_cell.length_c   1.000
_cell.angle_alpha   90.00
_cell.angle_beta   90.00
_cell.angle_gamma   90.00
#
_symmetry.space_group_name_H-M   'P 1'
#
loop_
_entity.id
_entity.type
_entity.pdbx_description
1 polymer ?
#
loop_
_entity_poly.entity_id
_entity_poly.type
_entity_poly.pdbx_seq_one_letter_code
_entity_poly.pdbx_strand_id
1 'polypeptide(L)'
;MRVRPHIAVPVLLIAVALTGLGAWISHRAPVRVDDSVREEIAYGGEVLAVAEELTNASSPLFEYEYIAMDRKQVDVGAAIDQQVEKMRSSGWSGEPIGQGEGYHLVSDRRQTIAMVEPLEPFLRQWGTGPSIFPEQRAALLIAEKVDDPSKLVLVTLRHVG
;
A
#
# COMPACT_ATOMS: atom_id res chain seq x y z
N MET A 1 49.32 30.44 35.85
CA MET A 1 49.61 29.00 35.79
C MET A 1 49.32 28.36 37.14
N ARG A 2 48.24 27.59 37.24
CA ARG A 2 47.98 26.63 38.33
C ARG A 2 47.48 25.35 37.66
N VAL A 3 48.14 24.24 37.96
CA VAL A 3 47.91 22.93 37.37
C VAL A 3 47.40 22.00 38.47
N ARG A 4 46.51 21.08 38.07
CA ARG A 4 46.07 19.82 38.72
C ARG A 4 44.83 19.92 39.63
N PRO A 5 44.07 18.81 39.84
CA PRO A 5 44.16 17.46 39.26
C PRO A 5 42.85 16.93 38.63
N HIS A 6 43.01 15.86 37.85
CA HIS A 6 41.95 14.97 37.38
C HIS A 6 41.23 14.28 38.54
N ILE A 7 39.90 14.28 38.52
CA ILE A 7 39.08 13.31 39.27
C ILE A 7 38.31 12.52 38.23
N ALA A 8 38.71 11.26 38.06
CA ALA A 8 37.92 10.24 37.40
C ALA A 8 36.77 9.85 38.34
N VAL A 9 35.54 9.90 37.86
CA VAL A 9 34.37 9.34 38.55
C VAL A 9 33.91 8.11 37.77
N PRO A 10 33.81 6.93 38.42
CA PRO A 10 33.39 5.71 37.76
C PRO A 10 31.85 5.61 37.66
N VAL A 11 31.41 5.05 36.54
CA VAL A 11 30.34 4.03 36.38
C VAL A 11 28.99 4.29 37.05
N LEU A 12 27.94 4.38 36.23
CA LEU A 12 26.74 3.55 36.45
C LEU A 12 25.93 3.36 35.15
N LEU A 13 26.05 2.16 34.58
CA LEU A 13 25.10 1.61 33.61
C LEU A 13 23.81 1.30 34.36
N ILE A 14 22.74 2.06 34.13
CA ILE A 14 21.40 1.65 34.54
C ILE A 14 20.70 1.08 33.31
N ALA A 15 20.77 -0.24 33.17
CA ALA A 15 19.84 -0.99 32.36
C ALA A 15 18.47 -0.97 33.05
N VAL A 16 17.53 -0.17 32.55
CA VAL A 16 16.13 -0.28 32.95
C VAL A 16 15.48 -1.35 32.09
N ALA A 17 15.53 -2.58 32.58
CA ALA A 17 14.61 -3.64 32.15
C ALA A 17 13.25 -3.35 32.80
N LEU A 18 12.33 -2.76 32.03
CA LEU A 18 10.91 -2.67 32.41
C LEU A 18 10.15 -3.80 31.72
N THR A 19 10.13 -4.95 32.37
CA THR A 19 9.01 -5.90 32.29
C THR A 19 7.89 -5.41 33.19
N GLY A 20 6.70 -5.20 32.64
CA GLY A 20 5.51 -4.90 33.43
C GLY A 20 4.25 -4.76 32.58
N LEU A 21 3.41 -5.78 32.65
CA LEU A 21 2.06 -5.92 32.09
C LEU A 21 1.22 -4.63 32.09
N GLY A 22 0.43 -4.41 31.04
CA GLY A 22 -0.73 -3.52 31.17
C GLY A 22 -1.37 -2.93 29.92
N ALA A 23 -1.58 -3.69 28.85
CA ALA A 23 -2.60 -3.34 27.85
C ALA A 23 -3.03 -4.57 27.04
N TRP A 24 -3.98 -5.34 27.57
CA TRP A 24 -4.85 -6.17 26.70
C TRP A 24 -5.84 -5.22 26.00
N ILE A 25 -5.31 -4.38 25.12
CA ILE A 25 -6.11 -3.91 24.00
C ILE A 25 -6.09 -5.10 23.06
N SER A 26 -7.26 -5.69 22.80
CA SER A 26 -7.45 -6.59 21.66
C SER A 26 -7.18 -5.79 20.38
N HIS A 27 -5.91 -5.52 20.08
CA HIS A 27 -5.42 -5.11 18.78
C HIS A 27 -5.70 -6.31 17.90
N ARG A 28 -6.88 -6.37 17.29
CA ARG A 28 -7.02 -7.15 16.07
C ARG A 28 -5.95 -6.57 15.15
N ALA A 29 -4.91 -7.36 14.88
CA ALA A 29 -3.92 -6.99 13.90
C ALA A 29 -4.68 -6.62 12.61
N PRO A 30 -4.29 -5.54 11.93
CA PRO A 30 -4.92 -5.20 10.66
C PRO A 30 -4.83 -6.40 9.74
N VAL A 31 -5.92 -6.66 9.01
CA VAL A 31 -5.95 -7.76 8.07
C VAL A 31 -5.15 -7.35 6.84
N ARG A 32 -3.98 -7.97 6.67
CA ARG A 32 -2.98 -7.59 5.66
C ARG A 32 -3.21 -8.28 4.32
N VAL A 33 -2.76 -7.65 3.26
CA VAL A 33 -2.56 -8.32 1.98
C VAL A 33 -1.32 -9.20 2.09
N ASP A 34 -1.45 -10.47 1.70
CA ASP A 34 -0.34 -11.42 1.70
C ASP A 34 0.66 -11.06 0.58
N ASP A 35 1.97 -11.08 0.86
CA ASP A 35 3.04 -10.82 -0.11
C ASP A 35 2.89 -11.68 -1.39
N SER A 36 2.36 -12.90 -1.26
CA SER A 36 2.10 -13.78 -2.39
C SER A 36 0.97 -13.30 -3.32
N VAL A 37 0.07 -12.45 -2.84
CA VAL A 37 -0.93 -11.76 -3.67
C VAL A 37 -0.25 -10.64 -4.47
N ARG A 38 0.63 -9.87 -3.83
CA ARG A 38 1.40 -8.82 -4.48
C ARG A 38 2.28 -9.37 -5.60
N GLU A 39 3.03 -10.45 -5.33
CA GLU A 39 3.86 -11.12 -6.34
C GLU A 39 3.05 -11.62 -7.54
N GLU A 40 1.86 -12.15 -7.29
CA GLU A 40 0.96 -12.66 -8.32
C GLU A 40 0.46 -11.55 -9.25
N ILE A 41 0.18 -10.36 -8.69
CA ILE A 41 -0.34 -9.20 -9.40
C ILE A 41 0.76 -8.43 -10.13
N ALA A 42 1.95 -8.32 -9.51
CA ALA A 42 3.11 -7.64 -10.08
C ALA A 42 3.73 -8.37 -11.28
N TYR A 43 3.34 -9.63 -11.53
CA TYR A 43 3.91 -10.45 -12.59
C TYR A 43 3.83 -9.78 -13.98
N GLY A 44 4.98 -9.63 -14.62
CA GLY A 44 5.10 -9.11 -15.99
C GLY A 44 4.91 -7.59 -16.12
N GLY A 45 4.84 -6.86 -15.00
CA GLY A 45 4.89 -5.41 -14.95
C GLY A 45 6.02 -4.94 -14.03
N GLU A 46 6.36 -3.66 -14.11
CA GLU A 46 7.32 -3.03 -13.22
C GLU A 46 6.56 -2.30 -12.12
N VAL A 47 6.80 -2.69 -10.86
CA VAL A 47 6.21 -1.99 -9.70
C VAL A 47 7.06 -0.76 -9.41
N LEU A 48 6.46 0.42 -9.55
CA LEU A 48 7.13 1.70 -9.34
C LEU A 48 6.97 2.20 -7.90
N ALA A 49 5.79 1.96 -7.32
CA ALA A 49 5.49 2.33 -5.95
C ALA A 49 4.49 1.36 -5.32
N VAL A 50 4.67 1.13 -4.02
CA VAL A 50 3.69 0.48 -3.15
C VAL A 50 3.45 1.40 -1.96
N ALA A 51 2.18 1.60 -1.61
CA ALA A 51 1.76 2.27 -0.38
C ALA A 51 0.78 1.37 0.37
N GLU A 52 1.09 1.09 1.63
CA GLU A 52 0.23 0.31 2.54
C GLU A 52 -0.42 1.28 3.53
N GLU A 53 -1.74 1.32 3.56
CA GLU A 53 -2.47 2.31 4.34
C GLU A 53 -3.64 1.71 5.11
N LEU A 54 -3.77 2.13 6.37
CA LEU A 54 -4.89 1.74 7.21
C LEU A 54 -6.04 2.75 7.07
N THR A 55 -7.26 2.23 6.96
CA THR A 55 -8.44 3.08 7.13
C THR A 55 -8.57 3.51 8.58
N ASN A 56 -8.73 4.81 8.79
CA ASN A 56 -8.99 5.38 10.12
C ASN A 56 -10.48 5.34 10.49
N ALA A 57 -11.36 4.86 9.59
CA ALA A 57 -12.77 5.22 9.60
C ALA A 57 -13.71 4.25 10.34
N SER A 58 -13.29 3.03 10.71
CA SER A 58 -14.11 2.12 11.53
C SER A 58 -13.34 0.88 11.98
N SER A 59 -13.87 0.20 12.99
CA SER A 59 -13.47 -1.17 13.33
C SER A 59 -14.28 -2.15 12.45
N PRO A 60 -13.66 -3.11 11.75
CA PRO A 60 -12.23 -3.43 11.75
C PRO A 60 -11.36 -2.51 10.88
N LEU A 61 -10.09 -2.34 11.27
CA LEU A 61 -9.07 -1.68 10.45
C LEU A 61 -8.80 -2.54 9.20
N PHE A 62 -9.17 -2.03 8.04
CA PHE A 62 -8.77 -2.60 6.75
C PHE A 62 -7.43 -2.02 6.32
N GLU A 63 -6.52 -2.89 5.91
CA GLU A 63 -5.32 -2.51 5.18
C GLU A 63 -5.67 -2.44 3.69
N TYR A 64 -5.36 -1.29 3.10
CA TYR A 64 -5.36 -1.09 1.67
C TYR A 64 -3.93 -1.10 1.19
N GLU A 65 -3.70 -1.79 0.08
CA GLU A 65 -2.43 -1.72 -0.61
C GLU A 65 -2.63 -1.09 -1.99
N TYR A 66 -1.87 -0.04 -2.28
CA TYR A 66 -1.91 0.69 -3.54
C TYR A 66 -0.63 0.41 -4.30
N ILE A 67 -0.74 -0.22 -5.46
CA ILE A 67 0.39 -0.65 -6.27
C ILE A 67 0.35 0.11 -7.59
N ALA A 68 1.32 1.01 -7.81
CA ALA A 68 1.51 1.71 -9.07
C ALA A 68 2.44 0.90 -9.97
N MET A 69 1.99 0.61 -11.20
CA MET A 69 2.68 -0.29 -12.11
C MET A 69 2.82 0.27 -13.52
N ASP A 70 3.99 0.05 -14.12
CA ASP A 70 4.22 0.19 -15.56
C ASP A 70 4.09 -1.17 -16.26
N ARG A 71 3.15 -1.27 -17.21
CA ARG A 71 2.94 -2.45 -18.05
C ARG A 71 3.71 -2.41 -19.36
N LYS A 72 4.51 -1.35 -19.58
CA LYS A 72 5.29 -1.08 -20.80
C LYS A 72 4.41 -1.01 -22.04
N GLN A 73 3.20 -0.50 -21.85
CA GLN A 73 2.23 -0.28 -22.92
C GLN A 73 2.24 1.17 -23.38
N VAL A 74 1.77 1.39 -24.61
CA VAL A 74 1.69 2.73 -25.22
C VAL A 74 0.49 3.51 -24.67
N ASP A 75 -0.57 2.80 -24.26
CA ASP A 75 -1.85 3.32 -23.81
C ASP A 75 -2.27 2.64 -22.49
N VAL A 76 -2.92 3.40 -21.60
CA VAL A 76 -3.34 2.93 -20.27
C VAL A 76 -4.48 1.92 -20.33
N GLY A 77 -5.38 2.02 -21.32
CA GLY A 77 -6.44 1.03 -21.52
C GLY A 77 -5.85 -0.35 -21.84
N ALA A 78 -4.89 -0.40 -22.76
CA ALA A 78 -4.15 -1.63 -23.06
C ALA A 78 -3.38 -2.18 -21.84
N ALA A 79 -2.83 -1.29 -21.00
CA ALA A 79 -2.17 -1.68 -19.74
C ALA A 79 -3.14 -2.33 -18.75
N ILE A 80 -4.34 -1.75 -18.59
CA ILE A 80 -5.41 -2.26 -17.73
C ILE A 80 -5.91 -3.61 -18.25
N ASP A 81 -6.22 -3.71 -19.55
CA ASP A 81 -6.71 -4.95 -20.16
C ASP A 81 -5.72 -6.10 -19.95
N GLN A 82 -4.42 -5.84 -20.18
CA GLN A 82 -3.37 -6.83 -19.94
C GLN A 82 -3.29 -7.22 -18.46
N GLN A 83 -3.38 -6.25 -17.54
CA GLN A 83 -3.35 -6.53 -16.11
C GLN A 83 -4.54 -7.40 -15.68
N VAL A 84 -5.74 -7.08 -16.18
CA VAL A 84 -6.98 -7.79 -15.87
C VAL A 84 -6.98 -9.19 -16.48
N GLU A 85 -6.56 -9.35 -17.73
CA GLU A 85 -6.41 -10.66 -18.37
C GLU A 85 -5.45 -11.55 -17.56
N LYS A 86 -4.33 -10.98 -17.10
CA LYS A 86 -3.37 -11.70 -16.26
C LYS A 86 -4.01 -12.13 -14.93
N MET A 87 -4.69 -11.22 -14.22
CA MET A 87 -5.36 -11.55 -12.97
C MET A 87 -6.44 -12.62 -13.19
N ARG A 88 -7.21 -12.55 -14.27
CA ARG A 88 -8.19 -13.59 -14.65
C ARG A 88 -7.53 -14.94 -14.92
N SER A 89 -6.39 -14.98 -15.59
CA SER A 89 -5.63 -16.21 -15.78
C SER A 89 -5.14 -16.83 -14.46
N SER A 90 -4.96 -16.01 -13.42
CA SER A 90 -4.66 -16.44 -12.05
C SER A 90 -5.91 -16.73 -11.21
N GLY A 91 -7.09 -16.76 -11.82
CA GLY A 91 -8.34 -17.13 -11.15
C GLY A 91 -9.05 -15.99 -10.41
N TRP A 92 -8.74 -14.74 -10.72
CA TRP A 92 -9.56 -13.60 -10.30
C TRP A 92 -10.80 -13.49 -11.20
N SER A 93 -11.92 -13.07 -10.64
CA SER A 93 -13.17 -12.87 -11.39
C SER A 93 -13.77 -11.51 -11.09
N GLY A 94 -14.46 -10.92 -12.07
CA GLY A 94 -15.12 -9.63 -11.87
C GLY A 94 -15.39 -8.90 -13.16
N GLU A 95 -15.91 -7.67 -13.01
CA GLU A 95 -16.53 -6.89 -14.06
C GLU A 95 -15.93 -5.48 -14.16
N PRO A 96 -16.09 -4.81 -15.31
CA PRO A 96 -15.72 -3.41 -15.44
C PRO A 96 -16.52 -2.53 -14.48
N ILE A 97 -15.90 -1.45 -14.00
CA ILE A 97 -16.55 -0.41 -13.19
C ILE A 97 -16.69 0.88 -14.00
N GLY A 98 -17.74 1.66 -13.69
CA GLY A 98 -18.03 2.92 -14.38
C GLY A 98 -18.35 2.73 -15.86
N GLN A 99 -17.90 3.67 -16.71
CA GLN A 99 -18.01 3.56 -18.18
C GLN A 99 -16.88 2.70 -18.79
N GLY A 100 -16.40 1.69 -18.06
CA GLY A 100 -15.26 0.85 -18.48
C GLY A 100 -13.90 1.49 -18.19
N GLU A 101 -13.83 2.41 -17.23
CA GLU A 101 -12.59 3.11 -16.86
C GLU A 101 -11.70 2.27 -15.93
N GLY A 102 -12.19 1.12 -15.45
CA GLY A 102 -11.44 0.20 -14.61
C GLY A 102 -12.17 -1.11 -14.39
N TYR A 103 -11.65 -1.94 -13.50
CA TYR A 103 -12.22 -3.24 -13.16
C TYR A 103 -12.26 -3.45 -11.65
N HIS A 104 -13.34 -4.09 -11.18
CA HIS A 104 -13.43 -4.63 -9.83
C HIS A 104 -13.32 -6.16 -9.91
N LEU A 105 -12.27 -6.70 -9.31
CA LEU A 105 -11.92 -8.12 -9.33
C LEU A 105 -11.91 -8.69 -7.92
N VAL A 106 -12.29 -9.96 -7.79
CA VAL A 106 -12.34 -10.70 -6.54
C VAL A 106 -11.59 -12.01 -6.71
N SER A 107 -10.85 -12.39 -5.68
CA SER A 107 -10.21 -13.69 -5.55
C SER A 107 -10.72 -14.40 -4.30
N ASP A 108 -11.66 -15.32 -4.49
CA ASP A 108 -12.24 -16.10 -3.37
C ASP A 108 -11.16 -16.88 -2.62
N ARG A 109 -10.19 -17.46 -3.34
CA ARG A 109 -9.08 -18.23 -2.76
C ARG A 109 -8.13 -17.38 -1.92
N ARG A 110 -8.03 -16.08 -2.20
CA ARG A 110 -7.18 -15.13 -1.45
C ARG A 110 -8.00 -14.28 -0.47
N GLN A 111 -9.33 -14.42 -0.48
CA GLN A 111 -10.25 -13.53 0.24
C GLN A 111 -9.88 -12.05 0.04
N THR A 112 -9.58 -11.66 -1.20
CA THR A 112 -9.06 -10.32 -1.53
C THR A 112 -9.84 -9.74 -2.70
N ILE A 113 -10.12 -8.44 -2.60
CA ILE A 113 -10.68 -7.62 -3.67
C ILE A 113 -9.57 -6.75 -4.26
N ALA A 114 -9.62 -6.54 -5.57
CA ALA A 114 -8.75 -5.65 -6.30
C ALA A 114 -9.55 -4.67 -7.17
N MET A 115 -9.14 -3.41 -7.18
CA MET A 115 -9.58 -2.42 -8.15
C MET A 115 -8.42 -2.09 -9.07
N VAL A 116 -8.63 -2.21 -10.38
CA VAL A 116 -7.62 -1.93 -11.42
C VAL A 116 -8.09 -0.73 -12.22
N GLU A 117 -7.36 0.38 -12.16
CA GLU A 117 -7.76 1.65 -12.76
C GLU A 117 -6.53 2.47 -13.25
N PRO A 118 -6.72 3.52 -14.06
CA PRO A 118 -5.63 4.42 -14.43
C PRO A 118 -5.08 5.15 -13.21
N LEU A 119 -3.76 5.33 -13.13
CA LEU A 119 -3.14 6.02 -12.01
C LEU A 119 -3.40 7.54 -12.01
N GLU A 120 -3.44 8.16 -13.18
CA GLU A 120 -3.54 9.63 -13.29
C GLU A 120 -4.82 10.21 -12.65
N PRO A 121 -6.04 9.68 -12.89
CA PRO A 121 -7.25 10.14 -12.21
C PRO A 121 -7.16 10.01 -10.69
N PHE A 122 -6.57 8.92 -10.18
CA PHE A 122 -6.38 8.71 -8.75
C PHE A 122 -5.47 9.79 -8.14
N LEU A 123 -4.31 10.06 -8.74
CA LEU A 123 -3.40 11.11 -8.27
C LEU A 123 -4.02 12.51 -8.38
N ARG A 124 -4.80 12.77 -9.43
CA ARG A 124 -5.51 14.05 -9.59
C ARG A 124 -6.57 14.26 -8.51
N GLN A 125 -7.29 13.20 -8.14
CA GLN A 125 -8.33 13.25 -7.14
C GLN A 125 -7.76 13.36 -5.72
N TRP A 126 -6.71 12.61 -5.42
CA TRP A 126 -6.25 12.40 -4.04
C TRP A 126 -4.87 13.02 -3.73
N GLY A 127 -4.11 13.42 -4.74
CA GLY A 127 -2.76 13.97 -4.59
C GLY A 127 -2.68 15.42 -4.08
N THR A 128 -3.79 15.96 -3.56
CA THR A 128 -3.82 17.31 -2.98
C THR A 128 -4.58 17.35 -1.65
N GLY A 129 -4.18 18.27 -0.78
CA GLY A 129 -4.86 18.53 0.49
C GLY A 129 -4.27 17.79 1.70
N PRO A 130 -4.93 17.90 2.86
CA PRO A 130 -4.45 17.31 4.11
C PRO A 130 -4.57 15.78 4.08
N SER A 131 -3.56 15.07 4.60
CA SER A 131 -3.35 13.61 4.50
C SER A 131 -4.25 12.76 5.43
N ILE A 132 -5.57 13.00 5.41
CA ILE A 132 -6.51 12.40 6.37
C ILE A 132 -7.04 11.03 5.92
N PHE A 133 -7.24 10.85 4.61
CA PHE A 133 -7.74 9.61 4.02
C PHE A 133 -6.59 8.70 3.57
N PRO A 134 -6.71 7.37 3.68
CA PRO A 134 -5.67 6.45 3.22
C PRO A 134 -5.33 6.67 1.74
N GLU A 135 -6.32 6.94 0.89
CA GLU A 135 -6.13 7.25 -0.52
C GLU A 135 -5.23 8.47 -0.74
N GLN A 136 -5.39 9.52 0.06
CA GLN A 136 -4.54 10.72 -0.03
C GLN A 136 -3.11 10.43 0.37
N ARG A 137 -2.90 9.67 1.46
CA ARG A 137 -1.55 9.31 1.91
C ARG A 137 -0.84 8.47 0.85
N ALA A 138 -1.54 7.47 0.31
CA ALA A 138 -1.05 6.65 -0.79
C ALA A 138 -0.74 7.48 -2.04
N ALA A 139 -1.64 8.38 -2.45
CA ALA A 139 -1.43 9.24 -3.62
C ALA A 139 -0.19 10.14 -3.46
N LEU A 140 0.02 10.73 -2.28
CA LEU A 140 1.21 11.54 -2.00
C LEU A 140 2.50 10.69 -2.07
N LEU A 141 2.51 9.51 -1.44
CA LEU A 141 3.65 8.59 -1.47
C LEU A 141 3.99 8.08 -2.89
N ILE A 142 2.96 7.84 -3.71
CA ILE A 142 3.12 7.39 -5.10
C ILE A 142 3.62 8.55 -5.97
N ALA A 143 3.07 9.75 -5.80
CA ALA A 143 3.46 10.93 -6.58
C ALA A 143 4.93 11.33 -6.37
N GLU A 144 5.54 11.01 -5.22
CA GLU A 144 6.98 11.20 -4.98
C GLU A 144 7.89 10.29 -5.83
N LYS A 145 7.33 9.19 -6.38
CA LYS A 145 8.08 8.13 -7.08
C LYS A 145 7.75 8.01 -8.56
N VAL A 146 6.73 8.73 -9.03
CA VAL A 146 6.17 8.57 -10.38
C VAL A 146 6.23 9.91 -11.11
N ASP A 147 6.98 9.95 -12.21
CA ASP A 147 7.14 11.15 -13.03
C ASP A 147 6.01 11.34 -14.07
N ASP A 148 5.59 10.27 -14.74
CA ASP A 148 4.52 10.29 -15.76
C ASP A 148 3.44 9.25 -15.42
N PRO A 149 2.29 9.66 -14.87
CA PRO A 149 1.23 8.74 -14.49
C PRO A 149 0.28 8.36 -15.63
N SER A 150 0.38 8.99 -16.81
CA SER A 150 -0.64 8.90 -17.87
C SER A 150 -0.80 7.51 -18.49
N LYS A 151 0.20 6.64 -18.34
CA LYS A 151 0.23 5.27 -18.87
C LYS A 151 0.27 4.19 -17.79
N LEU A 152 0.24 4.61 -16.53
CA LEU A 152 0.42 3.70 -15.40
C LEU A 152 -0.91 3.19 -14.88
N VAL A 153 -0.86 1.96 -14.37
CA VAL A 153 -2.00 1.29 -13.75
C VAL A 153 -1.84 1.40 -12.24
N LEU A 154 -2.96 1.68 -11.56
CA LEU A 154 -3.09 1.51 -10.13
C LEU A 154 -3.85 0.22 -9.87
N VAL A 155 -3.29 -0.62 -9.01
CA VAL A 155 -4.01 -1.75 -8.41
C VAL A 155 -4.20 -1.48 -6.93
N THR A 156 -5.44 -1.34 -6.50
CA THR A 156 -5.81 -1.17 -5.09
C THR A 156 -6.32 -2.50 -4.54
N LEU A 157 -5.69 -3.02 -3.49
CA LEU A 157 -6.02 -4.30 -2.87
C LEU A 157 -6.66 -4.09 -1.50
N ARG A 158 -7.61 -4.96 -1.18
CA ARG A 158 -8.24 -5.02 0.14
C ARG A 158 -8.55 -6.47 0.52
N HIS A 159 -8.06 -6.90 1.68
CA HIS A 159 -8.45 -8.18 2.24
C HIS A 159 -9.85 -8.11 2.86
N VAL A 160 -10.65 -9.16 2.67
CA VAL A 160 -12.06 -9.24 3.12
C VAL A 160 -12.38 -10.46 3.99
N GLY A 161 -11.41 -11.35 4.23
CA GLY A 161 -11.50 -12.53 5.10
C GLY A 161 -11.26 -12.26 6.58
#